data_AF-A0A1L3ET72-F1
#
_entry.id   AF-A0A1L3ET72-F1
#
_cell.length_a   1.000
_cell.length_b   1.000
_cell.length_c   1.000
_cell.angle_alpha   90.00
_cell.angle_beta   90.00
_cell.angle_gamma   90.00
#
_symmetry.space_group_name_H-M   'P 1'
#
loop_
_entity.id
_entity.type
_entity.pdbx_description
1 polymer ?
#
loop_
_entity_poly.entity_id
_entity_poly.type
_entity_poly.pdbx_seq_one_letter_code
_entity_poly.pdbx_strand_id
1 'polypeptide(L)'
;MAGIDTHDVNSLAGATYFVVGRGTEGGPSSYHLSITGVTSGTSDPNWGHANRIIADSGYSLGTIQVDLGKRGTWALGATDGAALKPGETTYVDGIIDQSSKYAKDHGLTYTGDTAKLRSDLLTHGNGEHGRTTLHFIDADTRNSINAWAGSQDGQKWVHTNIDYPQIKNATQSAMDTLDKYGKNIPEDHRLETVAILAKTENQIPSQMKKFEKVLQDGGDYNAVLAKANEIKETYSYYDGPKAAALAEQYKNAYKDPEKAAALDRAHTKVGNANFDPSKAGDDADIKAALKAIGQGGRAHAPASHGSLKDGSHGEKVTALQTDLAKLGITDAHGRALRPDGDFGPGTKAAVEKFQREHGLTADGVAGPKTLEAVQKAAHPPQVAHPTQAGPAAPVSHPNVGSLADPGHPGNGIYKQALDGVKIIDAKMGRPSDHMSENLAGSLAVAARKEDLSRVNHVEISDDGKRAYAMQGETSSPFKRVAEVDVAQSVAKPLEQSSAEYARMDQQQAEKPVVSQPVQTQQPQAPQQSHGP
;
A
#
# COMPACT_ATOMS: atom_id res chain seq x y z
N MET A 1 33.71 11.69 9.41
CA MET A 1 32.35 11.20 9.69
C MET A 1 32.22 9.87 8.99
N ALA A 2 31.72 8.83 9.65
CA ALA A 2 31.49 7.53 9.02
C ALA A 2 30.33 7.68 8.02
N GLY A 3 30.64 7.72 6.73
CA GLY A 3 29.67 7.59 5.64
C GLY A 3 29.61 6.15 5.17
N ILE A 4 28.60 5.83 4.37
CA ILE A 4 28.55 4.55 3.63
C ILE A 4 29.81 4.46 2.78
N ASP A 5 30.53 3.34 2.86
CA ASP A 5 31.63 3.07 1.94
C ASP A 5 31.05 2.80 0.55
N THR A 6 31.13 3.79 -0.35
CA THR A 6 30.58 3.69 -1.71
C THR A 6 31.51 2.98 -2.69
N HIS A 7 32.64 2.45 -2.20
CA HIS A 7 33.61 1.67 -2.96
C HIS A 7 33.63 0.20 -2.54
N ASP A 8 32.99 -0.17 -1.43
CA ASP A 8 32.74 -1.56 -1.04
C ASP A 8 31.34 -2.02 -1.47
N VAL A 9 31.28 -3.02 -2.36
CA VAL A 9 30.02 -3.54 -2.89
C VAL A 9 29.12 -4.13 -1.80
N ASN A 10 29.67 -4.72 -0.74
CA ASN A 10 28.82 -5.35 0.29
C ASN A 10 28.10 -4.30 1.13
N SER A 11 28.82 -3.24 1.52
CA SER A 11 28.28 -2.07 2.21
C SER A 11 27.26 -1.36 1.32
N LEU A 12 27.62 -1.09 0.07
CA LEU A 12 26.75 -0.35 -0.84
C LEU A 12 25.51 -1.16 -1.25
N ALA A 13 25.63 -2.48 -1.46
CA ALA A 13 24.50 -3.35 -1.78
C ALA A 13 23.46 -3.40 -0.64
N GLY A 14 23.91 -3.30 0.62
CA GLY A 14 23.01 -3.16 1.76
C GLY A 14 22.21 -1.86 1.69
N ALA A 15 22.85 -0.73 1.39
CA ALA A 15 22.17 0.55 1.23
C ALA A 15 21.21 0.56 0.02
N THR A 16 21.65 0.07 -1.14
CA THR A 16 20.82 0.00 -2.36
C THR A 16 19.65 -0.97 -2.22
N TYR A 17 19.77 -2.06 -1.44
CA TYR A 17 18.62 -2.89 -1.07
C TYR A 17 17.50 -2.06 -0.44
N PHE A 18 17.83 -1.07 0.41
CA PHE A 18 16.83 -0.19 1.01
C PHE A 18 16.34 0.90 0.05
N VAL A 19 17.22 1.58 -0.70
CA VAL A 19 16.81 2.76 -1.48
C VAL A 19 16.30 2.43 -2.88
N VAL A 20 16.72 1.30 -3.46
CA VAL A 20 16.24 0.78 -4.75
C VAL A 20 15.19 -0.28 -4.48
N GLY A 21 15.53 -1.36 -3.77
CA GLY A 21 14.61 -2.47 -3.56
C GLY A 21 13.40 -2.09 -2.71
N ARG A 22 13.58 -2.02 -1.40
CA ARG A 22 12.48 -1.76 -0.45
C ARG A 22 11.85 -0.38 -0.61
N GLY A 23 12.63 0.62 -1.02
CA GLY A 23 12.26 2.03 -1.06
C GLY A 23 11.40 2.43 -2.26
N THR A 24 11.64 1.80 -3.41
CA THR A 24 10.88 2.09 -4.63
C THR A 24 9.95 0.96 -5.05
N GLU A 25 10.09 -0.24 -4.47
CA GLU A 25 9.35 -1.44 -4.83
C GLU A 25 8.63 -2.02 -3.61
N GLY A 26 7.59 -2.82 -3.83
CA GLY A 26 6.59 -3.14 -2.80
C GLY A 26 7.16 -3.78 -1.53
N GLY A 27 6.50 -3.54 -0.39
CA GLY A 27 6.86 -4.11 0.92
C GLY A 27 6.61 -5.62 1.03
N PRO A 28 6.18 -6.14 2.21
CA PRO A 28 5.84 -7.56 2.38
C PRO A 28 4.78 -8.09 1.39
N SER A 29 4.00 -7.18 0.81
CA SER A 29 3.11 -7.44 -0.32
C SER A 29 3.85 -7.73 -1.63
N SER A 30 5.15 -8.01 -1.65
CA SER A 30 5.88 -8.38 -2.86
C SER A 30 6.13 -9.89 -2.98
N TYR A 31 5.78 -10.64 -1.94
CA TYR A 31 5.90 -12.10 -1.89
C TYR A 31 4.63 -12.80 -2.39
N HIS A 32 4.13 -12.32 -3.52
CA HIS A 32 3.09 -12.96 -4.31
C HIS A 32 3.37 -12.65 -5.78
N LEU A 33 2.94 -13.53 -6.68
CA LEU A 33 2.98 -13.22 -8.10
C LEU A 33 2.04 -12.04 -8.36
N SER A 34 2.59 -10.97 -8.90
CA SER A 34 1.85 -9.81 -9.36
C SER A 34 1.82 -9.80 -10.89
N ILE A 35 0.77 -9.20 -11.46
CA ILE A 35 0.71 -8.92 -12.91
C ILE A 35 0.73 -7.41 -13.07
N THR A 36 1.86 -6.91 -13.57
CA THR A 36 2.00 -5.47 -13.81
C THR A 36 1.32 -5.11 -15.13
N GLY A 37 0.67 -3.94 -15.18
CA GLY A 37 0.25 -3.32 -16.45
C GLY A 37 -1.13 -3.71 -17.02
N VAL A 38 -2.01 -4.34 -16.22
CA VAL A 38 -3.38 -4.63 -16.68
C VAL A 38 -4.33 -3.49 -16.29
N THR A 39 -4.98 -2.86 -17.28
CA THR A 39 -5.95 -1.78 -17.03
C THR A 39 -7.36 -2.35 -17.07
N SER A 40 -7.90 -2.70 -15.89
CA SER A 40 -9.28 -3.15 -15.61
C SER A 40 -9.67 -4.61 -15.96
N GLY A 41 -10.58 -5.18 -15.18
CA GLY A 41 -11.10 -6.55 -15.35
C GLY A 41 -10.38 -7.66 -14.56
N THR A 42 -9.16 -7.44 -14.10
CA THR A 42 -8.43 -8.35 -13.20
C THR A 42 -8.62 -7.93 -11.75
N SER A 43 -9.62 -8.47 -11.08
CA SER A 43 -9.49 -8.67 -9.64
C SER A 43 -8.55 -9.87 -9.42
N ASP A 44 -7.88 -9.94 -8.27
CA ASP A 44 -6.97 -11.04 -7.92
C ASP A 44 -7.57 -12.49 -8.03
N PRO A 45 -8.90 -12.77 -8.02
CA PRO A 45 -9.41 -14.12 -8.33
C PRO A 45 -9.56 -14.36 -9.85
N ASN A 46 -9.67 -13.30 -10.65
CA ASN A 46 -10.12 -13.33 -12.04
C ASN A 46 -8.97 -13.09 -13.02
N TRP A 47 -7.77 -13.61 -12.74
CA TRP A 47 -6.61 -13.41 -13.60
C TRP A 47 -6.95 -13.62 -15.10
N GLY A 48 -7.94 -14.44 -15.45
CA GLY A 48 -8.42 -14.66 -16.84
C GLY A 48 -9.28 -13.59 -17.56
N HIS A 49 -9.56 -12.39 -17.01
CA HIS A 49 -10.45 -11.40 -17.67
C HIS A 49 -9.88 -9.97 -17.82
N ALA A 50 -8.58 -9.85 -18.12
CA ALA A 50 -7.99 -8.57 -18.51
C ALA A 50 -8.63 -8.03 -19.80
N ASN A 51 -9.33 -6.90 -19.74
CA ASN A 51 -9.93 -6.26 -20.93
C ASN A 51 -8.91 -5.42 -21.72
N ARG A 52 -7.74 -5.10 -21.12
CA ARG A 52 -6.64 -4.40 -21.77
C ARG A 52 -5.31 -4.69 -21.08
N ILE A 53 -4.37 -5.25 -21.85
CA ILE A 53 -2.97 -5.47 -21.46
C ILE A 53 -2.17 -4.28 -22.00
N ILE A 54 -1.42 -3.57 -21.15
CA ILE A 54 -0.48 -2.53 -21.64
C ILE A 54 0.85 -3.18 -22.04
N ALA A 55 1.65 -2.47 -22.83
CA ALA A 55 2.99 -2.94 -23.19
C ALA A 55 3.84 -3.21 -21.93
N ASP A 56 4.68 -4.24 -21.99
CA ASP A 56 5.53 -4.72 -20.90
C ASP A 56 4.78 -5.23 -19.66
N SER A 57 3.53 -5.72 -19.83
CA SER A 57 2.82 -6.41 -18.75
C SER A 57 3.36 -7.82 -18.56
N GLY A 58 3.48 -8.33 -17.34
CA GLY A 58 4.04 -9.66 -17.10
C GLY A 58 3.93 -10.09 -15.65
N TYR A 59 4.28 -11.34 -15.38
CA TYR A 59 4.40 -11.83 -14.00
C TYR A 59 5.64 -11.24 -13.34
N SER A 60 5.48 -10.77 -12.11
CA SER A 60 6.58 -10.34 -11.26
C SER A 60 6.52 -10.96 -9.87
N LEU A 61 7.69 -11.14 -9.24
CA LEU A 61 7.82 -11.70 -7.90
C LEU A 61 8.96 -11.00 -7.14
N GLY A 62 8.84 -10.96 -5.81
CA GLY A 62 9.93 -10.53 -4.94
C GLY A 62 9.96 -9.02 -4.73
N THR A 63 10.71 -8.61 -3.70
CA THR A 63 10.81 -7.20 -3.31
C THR A 63 11.54 -6.35 -4.36
N ILE A 64 12.27 -6.98 -5.29
CA ILE A 64 12.89 -6.34 -6.46
C ILE A 64 12.03 -6.50 -7.75
N GLN A 65 10.79 -7.00 -7.60
CA GLN A 65 9.77 -7.13 -8.65
C GLN A 65 10.35 -7.64 -9.98
N VAL A 66 10.99 -8.81 -9.96
CA VAL A 66 11.61 -9.36 -11.16
C VAL A 66 10.55 -9.66 -12.21
N ASP A 67 10.63 -9.01 -13.37
CA ASP A 67 9.77 -9.29 -14.52
C ASP A 67 10.17 -10.64 -15.14
N LEU A 68 9.36 -11.67 -14.90
CA LEU A 68 9.60 -13.03 -15.39
C LEU A 68 9.47 -13.14 -16.90
N GLY A 69 8.66 -12.31 -17.55
CA GLY A 69 8.54 -12.31 -19.01
C GLY A 69 9.82 -11.84 -19.69
N LYS A 70 10.50 -10.86 -19.09
CA LYS A 70 11.76 -10.31 -19.63
C LYS A 70 13.01 -11.06 -19.16
N ARG A 71 13.02 -11.51 -17.90
CA ARG A 71 14.23 -12.02 -17.22
C ARG A 71 14.10 -13.47 -16.78
N GLY A 72 12.95 -14.10 -16.97
CA GLY A 72 12.64 -15.40 -16.40
C GLY A 72 13.59 -16.53 -16.83
N THR A 73 14.28 -16.37 -17.96
CA THR A 73 15.27 -17.31 -18.48
C THR A 73 16.71 -16.99 -18.07
N TRP A 74 16.95 -15.90 -17.35
CA TRP A 74 18.28 -15.52 -16.86
C TRP A 74 18.61 -16.30 -15.59
N ALA A 75 19.90 -16.39 -15.24
CA ALA A 75 20.32 -16.99 -13.98
C ALA A 75 19.69 -16.26 -12.77
N LEU A 76 19.40 -16.99 -11.70
CA LEU A 76 18.93 -16.39 -10.45
C LEU A 76 19.86 -15.25 -9.98
N GLY A 77 19.27 -14.07 -9.74
CA GLY A 77 20.01 -12.87 -9.33
C GLY A 77 20.68 -12.10 -10.47
N ALA A 78 20.58 -12.52 -11.72
CA ALA A 78 21.23 -11.82 -12.83
C ALA A 78 20.51 -10.52 -13.20
N THR A 79 21.29 -9.51 -13.59
CA THR A 79 20.78 -8.25 -14.15
C THR A 79 20.92 -8.16 -15.67
N ASP A 80 21.55 -9.17 -16.27
CA ASP A 80 21.75 -9.31 -17.71
C ASP A 80 21.35 -10.70 -18.23
N GLY A 81 21.22 -10.80 -19.56
CA GLY A 81 20.87 -12.04 -20.25
C GLY A 81 22.08 -12.92 -20.57
N ALA A 82 23.09 -12.96 -19.69
CA ALA A 82 24.25 -13.84 -19.89
C ALA A 82 23.84 -15.32 -19.95
N ALA A 83 24.64 -16.12 -20.65
CA ALA A 83 24.41 -17.56 -20.74
C ALA A 83 24.57 -18.23 -19.37
N LEU A 84 23.68 -19.18 -19.05
CA LEU A 84 23.74 -19.97 -17.81
C LEU A 84 25.06 -20.73 -17.70
N LYS A 85 25.69 -20.65 -16.53
CA LYS A 85 26.86 -21.47 -16.18
C LYS A 85 26.41 -22.86 -15.70
N PRO A 86 27.29 -23.89 -15.77
CA PRO A 86 26.97 -25.22 -15.26
C PRO A 86 26.52 -25.17 -13.79
N GLY A 87 25.33 -25.71 -13.52
CA GLY A 87 24.74 -25.76 -12.18
C GLY A 87 23.87 -24.55 -11.81
N GLU A 88 23.81 -23.50 -12.64
CA GLU A 88 22.86 -22.40 -12.46
C GLU A 88 21.45 -22.81 -12.90
N THR A 89 20.44 -22.24 -12.24
CA THR A 89 19.03 -22.36 -12.63
C THR A 89 18.47 -20.99 -12.98
N THR A 90 17.39 -20.97 -13.75
CA THR A 90 16.72 -19.73 -14.12
C THR A 90 15.77 -19.24 -13.04
N TYR A 91 15.36 -17.97 -13.11
CA TYR A 91 14.30 -17.43 -12.26
C TYR A 91 13.03 -18.28 -12.29
N VAL A 92 12.51 -18.58 -13.48
CA VAL A 92 11.24 -19.32 -13.61
C VAL A 92 11.41 -20.77 -13.18
N ASP A 93 12.51 -21.42 -13.57
CA ASP A 93 12.74 -22.82 -13.22
C ASP A 93 12.93 -23.00 -11.70
N GLY A 94 13.63 -22.07 -11.04
CA GLY A 94 13.76 -22.06 -9.58
C GLY A 94 12.43 -21.84 -8.85
N ILE A 95 11.60 -20.90 -9.32
CA ILE A 95 10.26 -20.66 -8.75
C ILE A 95 9.37 -21.90 -8.88
N ILE A 96 9.37 -22.55 -10.05
CA ILE A 96 8.57 -23.76 -10.29
C ILE A 96 9.01 -24.89 -9.37
N ASP A 97 10.31 -25.16 -9.29
CA ASP A 97 10.86 -26.23 -8.43
C ASP A 97 10.47 -26.03 -6.96
N GLN A 98 10.70 -24.83 -6.43
CA GLN A 98 10.44 -24.54 -5.02
C GLN A 98 8.94 -24.55 -4.68
N SER A 99 8.11 -23.93 -5.52
CA SER A 99 6.66 -23.89 -5.28
C SER A 99 6.00 -25.26 -5.48
N SER A 100 6.47 -26.07 -6.43
CA SER A 100 5.99 -27.45 -6.62
C SER A 100 6.34 -28.32 -5.41
N LYS A 101 7.58 -28.22 -4.91
CA LYS A 101 8.00 -28.91 -3.69
C LYS A 101 7.15 -28.50 -2.49
N TYR A 102 6.95 -27.19 -2.30
CA TYR A 102 6.12 -26.67 -1.21
C TYR A 102 4.68 -27.18 -1.29
N ALA A 103 4.08 -27.15 -2.48
CA ALA A 103 2.72 -27.64 -2.69
C ALA A 103 2.59 -29.12 -2.34
N LYS A 104 3.55 -29.95 -2.77
CA LYS A 104 3.58 -31.37 -2.42
C LYS A 104 3.69 -31.60 -0.91
N ASP A 105 4.60 -30.87 -0.25
CA ASP A 105 4.86 -31.03 1.19
C ASP A 105 3.65 -30.55 2.05
N HIS A 106 2.77 -29.71 1.50
CA HIS A 106 1.59 -29.15 2.19
C HIS A 106 0.24 -29.64 1.63
N GLY A 107 0.23 -30.62 0.72
CA GLY A 107 -1.00 -31.16 0.13
C GLY A 107 -1.82 -30.17 -0.70
N LEU A 108 -1.16 -29.17 -1.32
CA LEU A 108 -1.78 -28.18 -2.19
C LEU A 108 -1.80 -28.66 -3.65
N THR A 109 -2.80 -28.20 -4.40
CA THR A 109 -2.90 -28.47 -5.84
C THR A 109 -1.80 -27.72 -6.60
N TYR A 110 -1.13 -28.41 -7.52
CA TYR A 110 -0.12 -27.83 -8.40
C TYR A 110 -0.20 -28.51 -9.76
N THR A 111 -0.03 -27.75 -10.84
CA THR A 111 -0.05 -28.31 -12.20
C THR A 111 0.98 -29.41 -12.40
N GLY A 112 0.59 -30.49 -13.08
CA GLY A 112 1.51 -31.52 -13.54
C GLY A 112 2.28 -31.14 -14.82
N ASP A 113 1.85 -30.08 -15.51
CA ASP A 113 2.48 -29.58 -16.73
C ASP A 113 3.37 -28.37 -16.43
N THR A 114 4.55 -28.65 -15.86
CA THR A 114 5.53 -27.61 -15.51
C THR A 114 6.12 -26.91 -16.74
N ALA A 115 6.13 -27.58 -17.91
CA ALA A 115 6.57 -26.97 -19.17
C ALA A 115 5.60 -25.89 -19.64
N LYS A 116 4.28 -26.15 -19.56
CA LYS A 116 3.27 -25.14 -19.83
C LYS A 116 3.32 -24.00 -18.79
N LEU A 117 3.43 -24.32 -17.51
CA LEU A 117 3.57 -23.29 -16.46
C LEU A 117 4.77 -22.38 -16.73
N ARG A 118 5.92 -22.96 -17.10
CA ARG A 118 7.11 -22.20 -17.50
C ARG A 118 6.82 -21.29 -18.68
N SER A 119 6.16 -21.80 -19.72
CA SER A 119 5.75 -20.98 -20.88
C SER A 119 4.83 -19.83 -20.46
N ASP A 120 3.87 -20.08 -19.59
CA ASP A 120 2.92 -19.08 -19.12
C ASP A 120 3.62 -18.01 -18.27
N LEU A 121 4.51 -18.39 -17.35
CA LEU A 121 5.28 -17.45 -16.52
C LEU A 121 6.24 -16.55 -17.32
N LEU A 122 6.68 -17.00 -18.50
CA LEU A 122 7.53 -16.25 -19.42
C LEU A 122 6.74 -15.33 -20.37
N THR A 123 5.42 -15.29 -20.27
CA THR A 123 4.61 -14.44 -21.14
C THR A 123 4.73 -12.95 -20.81
N HIS A 124 4.61 -12.11 -21.84
CA HIS A 124 4.70 -10.66 -21.72
C HIS A 124 3.69 -9.96 -22.64
N GLY A 125 3.01 -8.95 -22.12
CA GLY A 125 2.15 -7.99 -22.81
C GLY A 125 2.93 -7.17 -23.84
N ASN A 126 2.57 -7.21 -25.13
CA ASN A 126 3.18 -6.31 -26.13
C ASN A 126 2.32 -5.07 -26.44
N GLY A 127 1.11 -4.99 -25.88
CA GLY A 127 0.19 -3.84 -26.06
C GLY A 127 -0.43 -3.72 -27.46
N GLU A 128 -0.27 -4.71 -28.34
CA GLU A 128 -0.83 -4.68 -29.70
C GLU A 128 -2.31 -5.11 -29.72
N HIS A 129 -3.10 -4.39 -30.52
CA HIS A 129 -4.56 -4.44 -30.52
C HIS A 129 -5.10 -5.72 -31.19
N GLY A 130 -5.06 -6.86 -30.49
CA GLY A 130 -5.88 -8.02 -30.89
C GLY A 130 -5.52 -9.42 -30.41
N ARG A 131 -4.45 -9.66 -29.64
CA ARG A 131 -4.19 -10.98 -29.03
C ARG A 131 -3.55 -10.86 -27.65
N THR A 132 -3.97 -11.71 -26.72
CA THR A 132 -3.36 -11.86 -25.40
C THR A 132 -1.95 -12.42 -25.56
N THR A 133 -0.94 -11.59 -25.33
CA THR A 133 0.45 -12.05 -25.21
C THR A 133 0.82 -12.46 -23.79
N LEU A 134 -0.14 -12.35 -22.84
CA LEU A 134 -0.06 -12.86 -21.48
C LEU A 134 -0.94 -14.12 -21.36
N HIS A 135 -0.35 -15.25 -20.95
CA HIS A 135 -1.09 -16.48 -20.67
C HIS A 135 -1.33 -16.59 -19.17
N PHE A 136 -2.61 -16.66 -18.78
CA PHE A 136 -2.97 -16.80 -17.37
C PHE A 136 -2.78 -18.23 -16.90
N ILE A 137 -2.03 -18.38 -15.81
CA ILE A 137 -1.89 -19.65 -15.10
C ILE A 137 -3.19 -19.96 -14.35
N ASP A 138 -3.46 -21.24 -14.12
CA ASP A 138 -4.65 -21.66 -13.37
C ASP A 138 -4.60 -21.18 -11.91
N ALA A 139 -5.78 -20.96 -11.33
CA ALA A 139 -5.90 -20.37 -10.01
C ALA A 139 -5.26 -21.22 -8.91
N ASP A 140 -5.30 -22.54 -9.03
CA ASP A 140 -4.75 -23.47 -8.03
C ASP A 140 -3.22 -23.41 -8.02
N THR A 141 -2.59 -23.53 -9.18
CA THR A 141 -1.13 -23.39 -9.34
C THR A 141 -0.66 -22.02 -8.86
N ARG A 142 -1.36 -20.94 -9.24
CA ARG A 142 -1.05 -19.59 -8.75
C ARG A 142 -1.14 -19.52 -7.23
N ASN A 143 -2.23 -20.01 -6.64
CA ASN A 143 -2.45 -19.96 -5.20
C ASN A 143 -1.35 -20.73 -4.46
N SER A 144 -0.87 -21.85 -5.03
CA SER A 144 0.26 -22.60 -4.49
C SER A 144 1.60 -21.86 -4.61
N ILE A 145 1.87 -21.18 -5.72
CA ILE A 145 3.05 -20.30 -5.85
C ILE A 145 2.99 -19.16 -4.82
N ASN A 146 1.82 -18.54 -4.64
CA ASN A 146 1.63 -17.46 -3.67
C ASN A 146 1.72 -17.97 -2.21
N ALA A 147 1.21 -19.16 -1.92
CA ALA A 147 1.35 -19.80 -0.61
C ALA A 147 2.82 -20.05 -0.28
N TRP A 148 3.58 -20.59 -1.24
CA TRP A 148 5.02 -20.75 -1.10
C TRP A 148 5.72 -19.40 -0.90
N ALA A 149 5.57 -18.46 -1.84
CA ALA A 149 6.26 -17.18 -1.81
C ALA A 149 5.96 -16.41 -0.50
N GLY A 150 4.71 -16.45 -0.03
CA GLY A 150 4.28 -15.80 1.20
C GLY A 150 4.70 -16.53 2.49
N SER A 151 5.13 -17.79 2.42
CA SER A 151 5.65 -18.55 3.57
C SER A 151 7.03 -18.06 4.01
N GLN A 152 7.42 -18.30 5.26
CA GLN A 152 8.76 -17.94 5.76
C GLN A 152 9.88 -18.51 4.87
N ASP A 153 9.76 -19.78 4.46
CA ASP A 153 10.74 -20.46 3.63
C ASP A 153 10.81 -19.87 2.22
N GLY A 154 9.67 -19.56 1.61
CA GLY A 154 9.64 -18.93 0.29
C GLY A 154 10.17 -17.50 0.32
N GLN A 155 9.81 -16.69 1.32
CA GLN A 155 10.35 -15.34 1.45
C GLN A 155 11.87 -15.36 1.62
N LYS A 156 12.39 -16.26 2.47
CA LYS A 156 13.83 -16.46 2.65
C LYS A 156 14.50 -16.92 1.35
N TRP A 157 13.89 -17.87 0.64
CA TRP A 157 14.44 -18.36 -0.62
C TRP A 157 14.49 -17.25 -1.69
N VAL A 158 13.41 -16.48 -1.85
CA VAL A 158 13.35 -15.35 -2.78
C VAL A 158 14.37 -14.30 -2.41
N HIS A 159 14.52 -13.96 -1.12
CA HIS A 159 15.54 -13.00 -0.68
C HIS A 159 16.97 -13.46 -1.01
N THR A 160 17.29 -14.70 -0.63
CA THR A 160 18.65 -15.25 -0.75
C THR A 160 19.07 -15.53 -2.19
N ASN A 161 18.13 -15.90 -3.07
CA ASN A 161 18.45 -16.34 -4.43
C ASN A 161 18.06 -15.33 -5.52
N ILE A 162 17.10 -14.44 -5.25
CA ILE A 162 16.59 -13.47 -6.23
C ILE A 162 16.91 -12.05 -5.78
N ASP A 163 16.24 -11.55 -4.74
CA ASP A 163 16.21 -10.12 -4.43
C ASP A 163 17.60 -9.58 -4.08
N TYR A 164 18.29 -10.19 -3.11
CA TYR A 164 19.58 -9.67 -2.65
C TYR A 164 20.71 -9.88 -3.69
N PRO A 165 20.84 -11.05 -4.34
CA PRO A 165 21.80 -11.22 -5.43
C PRO A 165 21.57 -10.23 -6.59
N GLN A 166 20.31 -10.00 -6.99
CA GLN A 166 19.97 -9.08 -8.08
C GLN A 166 20.34 -7.65 -7.75
N ILE A 167 20.00 -7.15 -6.54
CA ILE A 167 20.40 -5.79 -6.17
C ILE A 167 21.91 -5.66 -6.00
N LYS A 168 22.59 -6.70 -5.51
CA LYS A 168 24.05 -6.71 -5.40
C LYS A 168 24.72 -6.63 -6.77
N ASN A 169 24.24 -7.40 -7.74
CA ASN A 169 24.76 -7.38 -9.10
C ASN A 169 24.48 -6.04 -9.79
N ALA A 170 23.27 -5.47 -9.63
CA ALA A 170 22.94 -4.13 -10.14
C ALA A 170 23.83 -3.05 -9.52
N THR A 171 24.13 -3.18 -8.21
CA THR A 171 25.01 -2.26 -7.49
C THR A 171 26.44 -2.37 -8.01
N GLN A 172 26.94 -3.59 -8.20
CA GLN A 172 28.29 -3.81 -8.74
C GLN A 172 28.43 -3.21 -10.14
N SER A 173 27.47 -3.44 -11.04
CA SER A 173 27.57 -2.91 -12.41
C SER A 173 27.45 -1.38 -12.45
N ALA A 174 26.62 -0.80 -11.58
CA ALA A 174 26.59 0.65 -11.36
C ALA A 174 27.92 1.20 -10.84
N MET A 175 28.56 0.53 -9.87
CA MET A 175 29.89 0.89 -9.36
C MET A 175 30.94 0.80 -10.47
N ASP A 176 31.00 -0.31 -11.21
CA ASP A 176 31.96 -0.51 -12.30
C ASP A 176 31.83 0.59 -13.37
N THR A 177 30.59 0.97 -13.70
CA THR A 177 30.30 2.07 -14.63
C THR A 177 30.82 3.40 -14.09
N LEU A 178 30.58 3.67 -12.81
CA LEU A 178 30.95 4.90 -12.15
C LEU A 178 32.47 5.03 -11.96
N ASP A 179 33.15 3.95 -11.61
CA ASP A 179 34.60 3.92 -11.44
C ASP A 179 35.32 4.08 -12.77
N LYS A 180 34.72 3.57 -13.85
CA LYS A 180 35.28 3.68 -15.20
C LYS A 180 35.09 5.06 -15.82
N TYR A 181 33.92 5.68 -15.66
CA TYR A 181 33.56 6.90 -16.41
C TYR A 181 33.22 8.11 -15.52
N GLY A 182 32.87 7.90 -14.26
CA GLY A 182 32.31 8.89 -13.35
C GLY A 182 33.29 9.77 -12.61
N LYS A 183 34.44 10.11 -13.20
CA LYS A 183 35.48 10.95 -12.56
C LYS A 183 34.99 12.32 -12.06
N ASN A 184 33.87 12.82 -12.60
CA ASN A 184 33.27 14.11 -12.24
C ASN A 184 32.10 13.97 -11.23
N ILE A 185 31.81 12.75 -10.77
CA ILE A 185 30.82 12.50 -9.72
C ILE A 185 31.52 12.63 -8.37
N PRO A 186 31.15 13.61 -7.53
CA PRO A 186 31.76 13.75 -6.21
C PRO A 186 31.34 12.58 -5.30
N GLU A 187 32.19 12.24 -4.34
CA GLU A 187 31.94 11.16 -3.38
C GLU A 187 30.57 11.30 -2.68
N ASP A 188 30.20 12.54 -2.32
CA ASP A 188 28.92 12.87 -1.70
C ASP A 188 27.69 12.54 -2.58
N HIS A 189 27.86 12.36 -3.90
CA HIS A 189 26.77 11.97 -4.82
C HIS A 189 26.95 10.56 -5.41
N ARG A 190 27.94 9.78 -4.95
CA ARG A 190 28.14 8.41 -5.48
C ARG A 190 26.96 7.51 -5.16
N LEU A 191 26.40 7.54 -3.94
CA LEU A 191 25.26 6.69 -3.57
C LEU A 191 24.03 6.99 -4.43
N GLU A 192 23.68 8.27 -4.62
CA GLU A 192 22.54 8.70 -5.43
C GLU A 192 22.73 8.31 -6.90
N THR A 193 23.96 8.46 -7.42
CA THR A 193 24.30 8.06 -8.78
C THR A 193 24.19 6.55 -8.95
N VAL A 194 24.75 5.76 -8.01
CA VAL A 194 24.61 4.30 -8.01
C VAL A 194 23.16 3.87 -7.90
N ALA A 195 22.34 4.55 -7.09
CA ALA A 195 20.91 4.25 -6.98
C ALA A 195 20.17 4.47 -8.30
N ILE A 196 20.48 5.54 -9.05
CA ILE A 196 19.92 5.78 -10.40
C ILE A 196 20.32 4.65 -11.35
N LEU A 197 21.61 4.33 -11.42
CA LEU A 197 22.15 3.32 -12.34
C LEU A 197 21.60 1.91 -12.01
N ALA A 198 21.67 1.49 -10.74
CA ALA A 198 21.14 0.21 -10.30
C ALA A 198 19.63 0.09 -10.53
N LYS A 199 18.86 1.17 -10.32
CA LYS A 199 17.42 1.19 -10.64
C LYS A 199 17.16 1.10 -12.15
N THR A 200 18.02 1.70 -12.95
CA THR A 200 17.97 1.61 -14.43
C THR A 200 18.24 0.18 -14.88
N GLU A 201 19.26 -0.47 -14.35
CA GLU A 201 19.51 -1.89 -14.59
C GLU A 201 18.35 -2.77 -14.15
N ASN A 202 17.68 -2.43 -13.04
CA ASN A 202 16.56 -3.22 -12.55
C ASN A 202 15.29 -3.08 -13.41
N GLN A 203 14.96 -1.88 -13.89
CA GLN A 203 13.69 -1.66 -14.59
C GLN A 203 13.82 -1.62 -16.11
N ILE A 204 14.89 -1.01 -16.62
CA ILE A 204 15.05 -0.69 -18.04
C ILE A 204 16.54 -0.76 -18.47
N PRO A 205 17.19 -1.94 -18.37
CA PRO A 205 18.63 -2.07 -18.67
C PRO A 205 19.03 -1.57 -20.06
N SER A 206 18.11 -1.56 -21.03
CA SER A 206 18.33 -0.99 -22.37
C SER A 206 18.74 0.50 -22.35
N GLN A 207 18.44 1.24 -21.27
CA GLN A 207 18.79 2.65 -21.12
C GLN A 207 20.17 2.90 -20.49
N MET A 208 20.86 1.87 -19.97
CA MET A 208 22.15 2.05 -19.28
C MET A 208 23.22 2.75 -20.15
N LYS A 209 23.25 2.43 -21.46
CA LYS A 209 24.17 3.08 -22.41
C LYS A 209 24.02 4.59 -22.49
N LYS A 210 22.83 5.14 -22.21
CA LYS A 210 22.61 6.59 -22.17
C LYS A 210 23.32 7.23 -20.99
N PHE A 211 23.34 6.57 -19.84
CA PHE A 211 24.06 7.05 -18.66
C PHE A 211 25.57 6.89 -18.80
N GLU A 212 26.04 5.76 -19.35
CA GLU A 212 27.46 5.59 -19.70
C GLU A 212 27.94 6.74 -20.59
N LYS A 213 27.14 7.11 -21.60
CA LYS A 213 27.47 8.23 -22.49
C LYS A 213 27.55 9.57 -21.73
N VAL A 214 26.60 9.85 -20.84
CA VAL A 214 26.64 11.07 -20.01
C VAL A 214 27.92 11.14 -19.19
N LEU A 215 28.32 10.03 -18.57
CA LEU A 215 29.54 9.96 -17.76
C LEU A 215 30.81 10.07 -18.62
N GLN A 216 30.85 9.40 -19.78
CA GLN A 216 31.96 9.49 -20.75
C GLN A 216 32.16 10.92 -21.26
N ASP A 217 31.07 11.64 -21.50
CA ASP A 217 31.10 13.04 -21.94
C ASP A 217 31.48 14.01 -20.79
N GLY A 218 31.78 13.49 -19.59
CA GLY A 218 32.21 14.26 -18.43
C GLY A 218 31.06 14.85 -17.62
N GLY A 219 29.86 14.29 -17.71
CA GLY A 219 28.71 14.70 -16.91
C GLY A 219 28.95 14.54 -15.41
N ASP A 220 28.41 15.48 -14.63
CA ASP A 220 28.34 15.42 -13.17
C ASP A 220 27.03 14.74 -12.70
N TYR A 221 26.77 14.76 -11.39
CA TYR A 221 25.56 14.18 -10.82
C TYR A 221 24.28 14.83 -11.39
N ASN A 222 24.29 16.15 -11.60
CA ASN A 222 23.14 16.86 -12.14
C ASN A 222 22.83 16.41 -13.58
N ALA A 223 23.86 16.15 -14.40
CA ALA A 223 23.68 15.61 -15.74
C ALA A 223 23.10 14.19 -15.72
N VAL A 224 23.53 13.34 -14.79
CA VAL A 224 22.95 11.99 -14.59
C VAL A 224 21.48 12.11 -14.16
N LEU A 225 21.17 12.94 -13.16
CA LEU A 225 19.80 13.14 -12.69
C LEU A 225 18.89 13.72 -13.78
N ALA A 226 19.40 14.69 -14.56
CA ALA A 226 18.68 15.24 -15.71
C ALA A 226 18.36 14.15 -16.75
N LYS A 227 19.32 13.26 -17.06
CA LYS A 227 19.07 12.13 -17.95
C LYS A 227 18.04 11.16 -17.38
N ALA A 228 18.07 10.90 -16.07
CA ALA A 228 17.07 10.06 -15.41
C ALA A 228 15.66 10.67 -15.49
N ASN A 229 15.53 11.99 -15.33
CA ASN A 229 14.26 12.70 -15.49
C ASN A 229 13.75 12.66 -16.94
N GLU A 230 14.61 12.85 -17.94
CA GLU A 230 14.23 12.70 -19.36
C GLU A 230 13.70 11.28 -19.66
N ILE A 231 14.36 10.25 -19.12
CA ILE A 231 13.90 8.87 -19.27
C ILE A 231 12.55 8.66 -18.56
N LYS A 232 12.33 9.28 -17.39
CA LYS A 232 11.06 9.23 -16.64
C LYS A 232 9.88 9.81 -17.43
N GLU A 233 10.11 10.87 -18.20
CA GLU A 233 9.10 11.47 -19.08
C GLU A 233 8.64 10.49 -20.16
N THR A 234 9.56 9.64 -20.65
CA THR A 234 9.25 8.61 -21.65
C THR A 234 8.65 7.35 -21.01
N TYR A 235 9.22 6.91 -19.89
CA TYR A 235 8.84 5.69 -19.17
C TYR A 235 8.29 6.06 -17.80
N SER A 236 6.99 6.31 -17.72
CA SER A 236 6.34 6.78 -16.50
C SER A 236 6.44 5.82 -15.30
N TYR A 237 6.79 4.55 -15.51
CA TYR A 237 7.02 3.55 -14.46
C TYR A 237 8.48 3.48 -13.98
N TYR A 238 9.42 4.17 -14.66
CA TYR A 238 10.81 4.24 -14.25
C TYR A 238 10.94 5.05 -12.97
N ASP A 239 11.73 4.59 -12.00
CA ASP A 239 11.83 5.20 -10.66
C ASP A 239 13.27 5.63 -10.31
N GLY A 240 14.15 5.81 -11.30
CA GLY A 240 15.54 6.26 -11.08
C GLY A 240 15.67 7.56 -10.28
N PRO A 241 14.97 8.66 -10.65
CA PRO A 241 15.00 9.90 -9.87
C PRO A 241 14.51 9.73 -8.43
N LYS A 242 13.51 8.88 -8.22
CA LYS A 242 12.99 8.56 -6.88
C LYS A 242 14.01 7.79 -6.06
N ALA A 243 14.72 6.83 -6.66
CA ALA A 243 15.81 6.11 -6.00
C ALA A 243 16.94 7.07 -5.56
N ALA A 244 17.26 8.08 -6.37
CA ALA A 244 18.22 9.14 -6.01
C ALA A 244 17.76 9.94 -4.78
N ALA A 245 16.48 10.35 -4.76
CA ALA A 245 15.92 11.09 -3.62
C ALA A 245 15.92 10.26 -2.33
N LEU A 246 15.62 8.96 -2.41
CA LEU A 246 15.69 8.05 -1.26
C LEU A 246 17.13 7.83 -0.80
N ALA A 247 18.08 7.72 -1.74
CA ALA A 247 19.51 7.66 -1.44
C ALA A 247 19.99 8.90 -0.68
N GLU A 248 19.55 10.10 -1.09
CA GLU A 248 19.87 11.34 -0.36
C GLU A 248 19.28 11.34 1.06
N GLN A 249 18.02 10.92 1.23
CA GLN A 249 17.42 10.77 2.57
C GLN A 249 18.18 9.78 3.45
N TYR A 250 18.57 8.64 2.86
CA TYR A 250 19.32 7.60 3.54
C TYR A 250 20.71 8.09 3.97
N LYS A 251 21.42 8.78 3.07
CA LYS A 251 22.70 9.44 3.35
C LYS A 251 22.55 10.51 4.44
N ASN A 252 21.45 11.28 4.45
CA ASN A 252 21.19 12.25 5.50
C ASN A 252 20.98 11.59 6.87
N ALA A 253 20.42 10.38 6.93
CA ALA A 253 20.30 9.63 8.18
C ALA A 253 21.66 9.21 8.76
N TYR A 254 22.69 9.02 7.93
CA TYR A 254 24.06 8.72 8.36
C TYR A 254 24.76 9.87 9.12
N LYS A 255 24.22 11.10 9.06
CA LYS A 255 24.76 12.23 9.84
C LYS A 255 24.57 12.06 11.35
N ASP A 256 23.66 11.18 11.76
CA ASP A 256 23.41 10.82 13.15
C ASP A 256 24.15 9.49 13.47
N PRO A 257 25.13 9.48 14.39
CA PRO A 257 25.95 8.30 14.66
C PRO A 257 25.16 7.07 15.14
N GLU A 258 24.08 7.27 15.90
CA GLU A 258 23.26 6.15 16.38
C GLU A 258 22.47 5.54 15.22
N LYS A 259 21.95 6.38 14.33
CA LYS A 259 21.29 5.92 13.09
C LYS A 259 22.29 5.22 12.19
N ALA A 260 23.46 5.81 11.93
CA ALA A 260 24.51 5.21 11.10
C ALA A 260 24.85 3.79 11.54
N ALA A 261 25.09 3.57 12.84
CA ALA A 261 25.38 2.24 13.38
C ALA A 261 24.21 1.24 13.19
N ALA A 262 22.96 1.70 13.28
CA ALA A 262 21.79 0.86 12.99
C ALA A 262 21.67 0.52 11.50
N LEU A 263 21.98 1.47 10.62
CA LEU A 263 21.97 1.25 9.17
C LEU A 263 23.06 0.26 8.74
N ASP A 264 24.27 0.36 9.28
CA ASP A 264 25.37 -0.59 8.98
C ASP A 264 25.02 -2.02 9.43
N ARG A 265 24.38 -2.16 10.60
CA ARG A 265 23.85 -3.46 11.06
C ARG A 265 22.74 -3.95 10.15
N ALA A 266 21.86 -3.07 9.68
CA ALA A 266 20.80 -3.43 8.73
C ALA A 266 21.39 -3.94 7.41
N HIS A 267 22.43 -3.30 6.87
CA HIS A 267 23.16 -3.74 5.67
C HIS A 267 23.73 -5.14 5.84
N THR A 268 24.44 -5.35 6.96
CA THR A 268 25.02 -6.65 7.32
C THR A 268 23.95 -7.74 7.41
N LYS A 269 22.80 -7.42 8.01
CA LYS A 269 21.68 -8.36 8.14
C LYS A 269 21.11 -8.74 6.79
N VAL A 270 20.74 -7.77 5.95
CA VAL A 270 20.11 -8.09 4.65
C VAL A 270 21.06 -8.81 3.70
N GLY A 271 22.38 -8.61 3.84
CA GLY A 271 23.37 -9.37 3.09
C GLY A 271 23.71 -10.75 3.62
N ASN A 272 23.15 -11.14 4.77
CA ASN A 272 23.35 -12.46 5.33
C ASN A 272 22.43 -13.48 4.64
N ALA A 273 22.98 -14.61 4.17
CA ALA A 273 22.20 -15.68 3.55
C ALA A 273 21.12 -16.31 4.48
N ASN A 274 21.27 -16.13 5.79
CA ASN A 274 20.29 -16.57 6.80
C ASN A 274 19.26 -15.50 7.18
N PHE A 275 19.31 -14.32 6.56
CA PHE A 275 18.32 -13.28 6.78
C PHE A 275 16.91 -13.81 6.51
N ASP A 276 16.02 -13.52 7.44
CA ASP A 276 14.61 -13.90 7.35
C ASP A 276 13.77 -12.64 7.13
N PRO A 277 13.41 -12.32 5.89
CA PRO A 277 12.64 -11.12 5.57
C PRO A 277 11.24 -11.13 6.19
N SER A 278 10.69 -12.30 6.57
CA SER A 278 9.40 -12.36 7.26
C SER A 278 9.44 -11.72 8.66
N LYS A 279 10.63 -11.64 9.26
CA LYS A 279 10.91 -11.04 10.56
C LYS A 279 11.49 -9.63 10.48
N ALA A 280 11.68 -9.11 9.26
CA ALA A 280 12.17 -7.75 9.03
C ALA A 280 11.32 -6.69 9.74
N GLY A 281 10.01 -6.97 9.86
CA GLY A 281 9.06 -6.14 10.58
C GLY A 281 9.35 -6.01 12.08
N ASP A 282 10.02 -6.97 12.72
CA ASP A 282 10.29 -6.91 14.16
C ASP A 282 11.68 -6.37 14.48
N ASP A 283 12.60 -6.44 13.52
CA ASP A 283 14.00 -6.04 13.67
C ASP A 283 14.19 -4.52 13.76
N ALA A 284 14.82 -4.06 14.86
CA ALA A 284 15.01 -2.63 15.13
C ALA A 284 15.93 -1.93 14.11
N ASP A 285 16.95 -2.62 13.60
CA ASP A 285 17.90 -2.05 12.64
C ASP A 285 17.25 -1.95 11.26
N ILE A 286 16.49 -2.98 10.86
CA ILE A 286 15.70 -2.93 9.62
C ILE A 286 14.63 -1.83 9.67
N LYS A 287 13.93 -1.68 10.80
CA LYS A 287 13.00 -0.55 11.03
C LYS A 287 13.70 0.79 10.89
N ALA A 288 14.90 0.95 11.45
CA ALA A 288 15.66 2.18 11.35
C ALA A 288 15.99 2.50 9.89
N ALA A 289 16.42 1.50 9.11
CA ALA A 289 16.68 1.65 7.68
C ALA A 289 15.43 2.00 6.88
N LEU A 290 14.30 1.35 7.13
CA LEU A 290 13.02 1.71 6.51
C LEU A 290 12.57 3.12 6.93
N LYS A 291 12.80 3.53 8.18
CA LYS A 291 12.51 4.89 8.66
C LYS A 291 13.36 5.96 7.95
N ALA A 292 14.63 5.65 7.68
CA ALA A 292 15.54 6.57 7.00
C ALA A 292 15.06 6.91 5.57
N ILE A 293 14.34 6.01 4.90
CA ILE A 293 13.72 6.23 3.59
C ILE A 293 12.22 6.62 3.67
N GLY A 294 11.76 7.11 4.83
CA GLY A 294 10.37 7.52 5.03
C GLY A 294 9.34 6.39 5.15
N GLN A 295 9.77 5.12 5.15
CA GLN A 295 8.91 3.95 5.28
C GLN A 295 8.65 3.50 6.74
N GLY A 296 9.33 4.12 7.72
CA GLY A 296 9.23 3.81 9.16
C GLY A 296 8.26 4.66 9.98
N GLY A 297 7.38 5.42 9.33
CA GLY A 297 6.19 6.02 9.97
C GLY A 297 5.10 5.00 10.33
N ARG A 298 5.35 3.71 10.08
CA ARG A 298 4.53 2.59 10.53
C ARG A 298 5.17 1.99 11.79
N ALA A 299 4.87 2.58 12.95
CA ALA A 299 4.96 1.81 14.19
C ALA A 299 4.16 0.52 13.99
N HIS A 300 4.78 -0.63 14.26
CA HIS A 300 4.07 -1.90 14.36
C HIS A 300 3.03 -1.78 15.49
N ALA A 301 1.77 -1.53 15.12
CA ALA A 301 0.71 -2.27 15.79
C ALA A 301 0.99 -3.77 15.54
N PRO A 302 0.81 -4.64 16.55
CA PRO A 302 1.09 -6.06 16.41
C PRO A 302 0.29 -6.66 15.25
N ALA A 303 0.83 -7.69 14.60
CA ALA A 303 0.22 -8.53 13.56
C ALA A 303 -1.14 -8.09 12.96
N SER A 304 -1.13 -7.66 11.69
CA SER A 304 -2.26 -7.56 10.75
C SER A 304 -3.66 -7.29 11.34
N HIS A 305 -4.02 -6.03 11.59
CA HIS A 305 -5.33 -5.68 12.15
C HIS A 305 -6.53 -5.70 11.18
N GLY A 306 -6.40 -6.13 9.92
CA GLY A 306 -7.50 -6.05 8.94
C GLY A 306 -7.88 -7.32 8.20
N SER A 307 -7.09 -8.39 8.27
CA SER A 307 -7.34 -9.60 7.48
C SER A 307 -7.08 -10.86 8.30
N LEU A 308 -8.06 -11.77 8.32
CA LEU A 308 -7.91 -13.11 8.92
C LEU A 308 -7.60 -14.12 7.81
N LYS A 309 -6.61 -14.98 8.03
CA LYS A 309 -6.13 -15.97 7.06
C LYS A 309 -5.65 -17.23 7.76
N ASP A 310 -5.29 -18.25 6.99
CA ASP A 310 -4.72 -19.50 7.53
C ASP A 310 -3.58 -19.24 8.53
N GLY A 311 -3.68 -19.86 9.70
CA GLY A 311 -2.80 -19.62 10.86
C GLY A 311 -3.18 -18.45 11.77
N SER A 312 -4.20 -17.65 11.43
CA SER A 312 -4.75 -16.64 12.36
C SER A 312 -5.49 -17.31 13.51
N HIS A 313 -5.48 -16.71 14.69
CA HIS A 313 -6.22 -17.21 15.85
C HIS A 313 -6.79 -16.07 16.72
N GLY A 314 -7.79 -16.38 17.55
CA GLY A 314 -8.37 -15.47 18.54
C GLY A 314 -9.77 -14.94 18.20
N GLU A 315 -10.27 -13.99 18.99
CA GLU A 315 -11.69 -13.58 19.01
C GLU A 315 -12.25 -13.13 17.65
N LYS A 316 -11.43 -12.49 16.81
CA LYS A 316 -11.84 -12.09 15.46
C LYS A 316 -12.09 -13.29 14.55
N VAL A 317 -11.31 -14.36 14.69
CA VAL A 317 -11.51 -15.63 13.98
C VAL A 317 -12.77 -16.32 14.50
N THR A 318 -12.98 -16.33 15.82
CA THR A 318 -14.21 -16.86 16.42
C THR A 318 -15.46 -16.12 15.90
N ALA A 319 -15.41 -14.79 15.80
CA ALA A 319 -16.50 -13.98 15.26
C ALA A 319 -16.77 -14.29 13.78
N LEU A 320 -15.72 -14.37 12.96
CA LEU A 320 -15.83 -14.76 11.55
C LEU A 320 -16.44 -16.17 11.39
N GLN A 321 -15.92 -17.16 12.12
CA GLN A 321 -16.45 -18.53 12.09
C GLN A 321 -17.91 -18.58 12.54
N THR A 322 -18.28 -17.77 13.54
CA THR A 322 -19.66 -17.67 14.04
C THR A 322 -20.58 -17.10 12.97
N ASP A 323 -20.19 -16.04 12.29
CA ASP A 323 -21.02 -15.41 11.26
C ASP A 323 -21.14 -16.28 10.00
N LEU A 324 -20.06 -16.94 9.58
CA LEU A 324 -20.09 -17.94 8.52
C LEU A 324 -20.98 -19.15 8.88
N ALA A 325 -20.93 -19.61 10.14
CA ALA A 325 -21.81 -20.68 10.61
C ALA A 325 -23.29 -20.26 10.64
N LYS A 326 -23.60 -19.02 11.08
CA LYS A 326 -24.98 -18.46 11.02
C LYS A 326 -25.52 -18.42 9.59
N LEU A 327 -24.64 -18.14 8.63
CA LEU A 327 -24.95 -18.12 7.20
C LEU A 327 -25.08 -19.51 6.58
N GLY A 328 -24.88 -20.58 7.35
CA GLY A 328 -24.91 -21.96 6.84
C GLY A 328 -23.72 -22.31 5.94
N ILE A 329 -22.64 -21.53 5.99
CA ILE A 329 -21.43 -21.78 5.21
C ILE A 329 -20.64 -22.91 5.86
N THR A 330 -20.39 -23.97 5.10
CA THR A 330 -19.69 -25.17 5.54
C THR A 330 -18.24 -25.20 5.06
N ASP A 331 -17.44 -26.07 5.68
CA ASP A 331 -16.11 -26.42 5.16
C ASP A 331 -16.18 -27.21 3.83
N ALA A 332 -15.01 -27.57 3.29
CA ALA A 332 -14.86 -28.33 2.05
C ALA A 332 -15.55 -29.72 2.06
N HIS A 333 -15.90 -30.27 3.23
CA HIS A 333 -16.54 -31.57 3.39
C HIS A 333 -18.03 -31.44 3.72
N GLY A 334 -18.61 -30.24 3.63
CA GLY A 334 -20.01 -29.98 3.94
C GLY A 334 -20.31 -29.97 5.45
N ARG A 335 -19.29 -29.86 6.31
CA ARG A 335 -19.48 -29.80 7.77
C ARG A 335 -19.64 -28.35 8.22
N ALA A 336 -20.54 -28.12 9.18
CA ALA A 336 -20.68 -26.81 9.80
C ALA A 336 -19.38 -26.41 10.51
N LEU A 337 -19.01 -25.12 10.42
CA LEU A 337 -17.87 -24.60 11.15
C LEU A 337 -18.15 -24.64 12.66
N ARG A 338 -17.15 -25.09 13.42
CA ARG A 338 -17.12 -24.91 14.87
C ARG A 338 -16.30 -23.64 15.17
N PRO A 339 -16.87 -22.62 15.84
CA PRO A 339 -16.11 -21.43 16.23
C PRO A 339 -15.14 -21.77 17.38
N ASP A 340 -13.96 -22.27 17.06
CA ASP A 340 -12.88 -22.56 18.01
C ASP A 340 -11.83 -21.46 18.07
N GLY A 341 -11.95 -20.44 17.21
CA GLY A 341 -11.02 -19.32 17.18
C GLY A 341 -9.74 -19.59 16.41
N ASP A 342 -9.63 -20.74 15.73
CA ASP A 342 -8.47 -21.10 14.91
C ASP A 342 -8.81 -21.08 13.41
N PHE A 343 -8.06 -20.27 12.66
CA PHE A 343 -8.24 -20.14 11.22
C PHE A 343 -7.41 -21.24 10.55
N GLY A 344 -7.94 -22.46 10.56
CA GLY A 344 -7.38 -23.60 9.85
C GLY A 344 -8.04 -23.87 8.49
N PRO A 345 -7.71 -25.01 7.85
CA PRO A 345 -8.18 -25.36 6.50
C PRO A 345 -9.71 -25.36 6.35
N GLY A 346 -10.45 -25.73 7.40
CA GLY A 346 -11.91 -25.70 7.41
C GLY A 346 -12.48 -24.28 7.33
N THR A 347 -11.92 -23.36 8.13
CA THR A 347 -12.29 -21.93 8.12
C THR A 347 -11.92 -21.28 6.80
N LYS A 348 -10.74 -21.60 6.25
CA LYS A 348 -10.31 -21.12 4.93
C LYS A 348 -11.28 -21.55 3.83
N ALA A 349 -11.61 -22.84 3.77
CA ALA A 349 -12.54 -23.36 2.76
C ALA A 349 -13.94 -22.72 2.85
N ALA A 350 -14.40 -22.44 4.07
CA ALA A 350 -15.67 -21.74 4.30
C ALA A 350 -15.59 -20.26 3.89
N VAL A 351 -14.49 -19.55 4.16
CA VAL A 351 -14.28 -18.18 3.69
C VAL A 351 -14.27 -18.12 2.16
N GLU A 352 -13.57 -19.04 1.50
CA GLU A 352 -13.57 -19.14 0.04
C GLU A 352 -14.97 -19.45 -0.51
N LYS A 353 -15.73 -20.32 0.16
CA LYS A 353 -17.11 -20.66 -0.22
C LYS A 353 -18.02 -19.43 -0.12
N PHE A 354 -17.97 -18.72 1.00
CA PHE A 354 -18.70 -17.46 1.17
C PHE A 354 -18.29 -16.43 0.11
N GLN A 355 -16.99 -16.27 -0.14
CA GLN A 355 -16.49 -15.34 -1.14
C GLN A 355 -17.03 -15.67 -2.54
N ARG A 356 -17.03 -16.94 -2.94
CA ARG A 356 -17.63 -17.39 -4.22
C ARG A 356 -19.13 -17.07 -4.29
N GLU A 357 -19.87 -17.38 -3.23
CA GLU A 357 -21.33 -17.19 -3.18
C GLU A 357 -21.73 -15.71 -3.21
N HIS A 358 -20.85 -14.82 -2.73
CA HIS A 358 -21.10 -13.39 -2.65
C HIS A 358 -20.34 -12.55 -3.70
N GLY A 359 -19.80 -13.20 -4.75
CA GLY A 359 -19.14 -12.52 -5.87
C GLY A 359 -17.84 -11.79 -5.50
N LEU A 360 -17.19 -12.23 -4.42
CA LEU A 360 -15.91 -11.73 -3.94
C LEU A 360 -14.75 -12.61 -4.44
N THR A 361 -13.54 -12.06 -4.30
CA THR A 361 -12.31 -12.83 -4.43
C THR A 361 -12.26 -13.99 -3.47
N ALA A 362 -12.33 -15.22 -3.98
CA ALA A 362 -12.23 -16.45 -3.19
C ALA A 362 -10.77 -16.82 -2.90
N ASP A 363 -10.05 -15.94 -2.20
CA ASP A 363 -8.64 -16.11 -1.80
C ASP A 363 -8.46 -16.82 -0.44
N GLY A 364 -9.57 -17.11 0.26
CA GLY A 364 -9.54 -17.72 1.58
C GLY A 364 -8.97 -16.81 2.66
N VAL A 365 -8.82 -15.52 2.33
CA VAL A 365 -8.38 -14.46 3.23
C VAL A 365 -9.59 -13.58 3.52
N ALA A 366 -10.01 -13.57 4.77
CA ALA A 366 -11.02 -12.65 5.23
C ALA A 366 -10.41 -11.26 5.47
N GLY A 367 -10.05 -10.57 4.38
CA GLY A 367 -9.68 -9.16 4.37
C GLY A 367 -10.88 -8.23 4.60
N PRO A 368 -10.68 -6.90 4.66
CA PRO A 368 -11.73 -5.95 5.06
C PRO A 368 -13.03 -6.09 4.26
N LYS A 369 -12.94 -6.26 2.93
CA LYS A 369 -14.11 -6.46 2.05
C LYS A 369 -14.87 -7.76 2.35
N THR A 370 -14.13 -8.84 2.62
CA THR A 370 -14.71 -10.14 2.98
C THR A 370 -15.38 -10.08 4.34
N LEU A 371 -14.71 -9.48 5.33
CA LEU A 371 -15.26 -9.31 6.69
C LEU A 371 -16.54 -8.48 6.67
N GLU A 372 -16.55 -7.37 5.94
CA GLU A 372 -17.72 -6.52 5.78
C GLU A 372 -18.88 -7.26 5.10
N ALA A 373 -18.60 -8.03 4.05
CA ALA A 373 -19.62 -8.80 3.35
C ALA A 373 -20.21 -9.91 4.23
N VAL A 374 -19.37 -10.66 4.96
CA VAL A 374 -19.83 -11.67 5.93
C VAL A 374 -20.72 -11.02 6.98
N GLN A 375 -20.31 -9.87 7.51
CA GLN A 375 -21.07 -9.17 8.53
C GLN A 375 -22.43 -8.68 8.00
N LYS A 376 -22.48 -8.11 6.80
CA LYS A 376 -23.73 -7.67 6.13
C LYS A 376 -24.66 -8.84 5.84
N ALA A 377 -24.12 -9.96 5.39
CA ALA A 377 -24.91 -11.14 5.08
C ALA A 377 -25.45 -11.79 6.36
N ALA A 378 -24.63 -11.91 7.41
CA ALA A 378 -25.03 -12.51 8.69
C ALA A 378 -25.97 -11.61 9.50
N HIS A 379 -25.98 -10.31 9.21
CA HIS A 379 -26.78 -9.30 9.90
C HIS A 379 -27.44 -8.35 8.86
N PRO A 380 -28.38 -8.84 8.04
CA PRO A 380 -29.02 -8.01 7.03
C PRO A 380 -29.84 -6.88 7.69
N PRO A 381 -29.87 -5.67 7.09
CA PRO A 381 -30.68 -4.58 7.61
C PRO A 381 -32.16 -4.97 7.56
N GLN A 382 -32.85 -4.88 8.69
CA GLN A 382 -34.28 -5.15 8.77
C GLN A 382 -35.05 -4.16 7.89
N VAL A 383 -35.66 -4.67 6.81
CA VAL A 383 -36.63 -3.94 5.99
C VAL A 383 -37.92 -3.73 6.78
N ALA A 384 -38.31 -2.48 6.97
CA ALA A 384 -39.58 -2.12 7.57
C ALA A 384 -40.73 -2.32 6.56
N HIS A 385 -41.63 -3.27 6.84
CA HIS A 385 -42.98 -3.35 6.25
C HIS A 385 -44.04 -2.90 7.28
N PRO A 386 -45.17 -2.28 6.87
CA PRO A 386 -46.10 -1.61 7.77
C PRO A 386 -47.21 -2.52 8.36
N THR A 387 -47.48 -2.34 9.66
CA THR A 387 -48.75 -2.60 10.43
C THR A 387 -49.12 -4.10 10.65
N GLN A 388 -49.44 -4.68 11.82
CA GLN A 388 -50.01 -4.23 13.11
C GLN A 388 -49.82 -5.30 14.24
N ALA A 389 -49.74 -4.83 15.50
CA ALA A 389 -50.11 -5.45 16.80
C ALA A 389 -49.23 -6.52 17.53
N GLY A 390 -48.53 -6.08 18.60
CA GLY A 390 -48.33 -6.83 19.86
C GLY A 390 -46.89 -7.18 20.27
N PRO A 391 -46.50 -7.14 21.56
CA PRO A 391 -45.46 -6.22 22.02
C PRO A 391 -44.23 -6.85 22.71
N ALA A 392 -43.06 -6.22 22.55
CA ALA A 392 -42.08 -5.98 23.62
C ALA A 392 -40.98 -5.00 23.13
N ALA A 393 -41.05 -3.75 23.57
CA ALA A 393 -39.95 -2.77 23.54
C ALA A 393 -39.21 -2.85 24.91
N PRO A 394 -37.97 -2.33 25.12
CA PRO A 394 -37.48 -1.00 24.67
C PRO A 394 -36.02 -1.02 24.12
N VAL A 395 -35.51 -0.05 23.35
CA VAL A 395 -35.32 1.37 23.66
C VAL A 395 -35.15 2.19 22.37
N SER A 396 -35.76 3.37 22.33
CA SER A 396 -35.77 4.33 21.22
C SER A 396 -34.52 5.22 21.17
N HIS A 397 -33.89 5.34 20.00
CA HIS A 397 -33.10 6.52 19.63
C HIS A 397 -33.92 7.36 18.65
N PRO A 398 -33.91 8.70 18.77
CA PRO A 398 -34.66 9.57 17.85
C PRO A 398 -34.15 9.36 16.42
N ASN A 399 -35.09 9.12 15.49
CA ASN A 399 -34.82 9.01 14.06
C ASN A 399 -34.44 10.39 13.52
N VAL A 400 -33.16 10.76 13.64
CA VAL A 400 -32.60 11.93 12.95
C VAL A 400 -32.20 11.46 11.56
N GLY A 401 -32.87 12.02 10.54
CA GLY A 401 -32.69 11.65 9.14
C GLY A 401 -31.25 11.76 8.65
N SER A 402 -30.96 11.22 7.48
CA SER A 402 -29.63 11.25 6.89
C SER A 402 -29.16 12.68 6.61
N LEU A 403 -27.86 12.95 6.68
CA LEU A 403 -27.25 14.20 6.20
C LEU A 403 -27.57 14.47 4.73
N ALA A 404 -27.86 13.43 3.94
CA ALA A 404 -28.32 13.57 2.56
C ALA A 404 -29.77 14.08 2.44
N ASP A 405 -30.57 13.97 3.49
CA ASP A 405 -31.97 14.40 3.49
C ASP A 405 -32.07 15.92 3.55
N PRO A 406 -32.87 16.57 2.68
CA PRO A 406 -33.03 18.04 2.68
C PRO A 406 -33.53 18.63 4.00
N GLY A 407 -34.19 17.83 4.84
CA GLY A 407 -34.70 18.25 6.14
C GLY A 407 -33.68 18.19 7.28
N HIS A 408 -32.48 17.64 7.05
CA HIS A 408 -31.46 17.53 8.10
C HIS A 408 -30.71 18.85 8.28
N PRO A 409 -30.48 19.34 9.52
CA PRO A 409 -29.81 20.63 9.77
C PRO A 409 -28.38 20.71 9.19
N GLY A 410 -27.71 19.58 9.03
CA GLY A 410 -26.39 19.48 8.39
C GLY A 410 -26.38 19.32 6.87
N ASN A 411 -27.55 19.24 6.21
CA ASN A 411 -27.63 18.95 4.76
C ASN A 411 -26.88 19.98 3.91
N GLY A 412 -26.97 21.27 4.25
CA GLY A 412 -26.30 22.33 3.50
C GLY A 412 -24.77 22.19 3.48
N ILE A 413 -24.15 21.98 4.65
CA ILE A 413 -22.70 21.78 4.79
C ILE A 413 -22.28 20.45 4.16
N TYR A 414 -23.08 19.40 4.31
CA TYR A 414 -22.85 18.10 3.68
C TYR A 414 -22.80 18.19 2.16
N LYS A 415 -23.75 18.88 1.52
CA LYS A 415 -23.75 19.06 0.05
C LYS A 415 -22.53 19.83 -0.42
N GLN A 416 -22.13 20.87 0.30
CA GLN A 416 -20.92 21.66 -0.02
C GLN A 416 -19.64 20.82 0.11
N ALA A 417 -19.52 20.00 1.16
CA ALA A 417 -18.41 19.06 1.30
C ALA A 417 -18.41 18.01 0.18
N LEU A 418 -19.58 17.47 -0.17
CA LEU A 418 -19.73 16.47 -1.23
C LEU A 418 -19.36 17.02 -2.60
N ASP A 419 -19.73 18.26 -2.92
CA ASP A 419 -19.33 18.92 -4.16
C ASP A 419 -17.80 19.10 -4.24
N GLY A 420 -17.16 19.44 -3.12
CA GLY A 420 -15.70 19.49 -3.03
C GLY A 420 -15.03 18.13 -3.25
N VAL A 421 -15.55 17.08 -2.61
CA VAL A 421 -15.04 15.70 -2.78
C VAL A 421 -15.21 15.22 -4.23
N LYS A 422 -16.34 15.52 -4.89
CA LYS A 422 -16.56 15.19 -6.32
C LYS A 422 -15.53 15.84 -7.25
N ILE A 423 -15.08 17.05 -6.94
CA ILE A 423 -14.03 17.73 -7.72
C ILE A 423 -12.68 16.99 -7.54
N ILE A 424 -12.38 16.51 -6.34
CA ILE A 424 -11.17 15.71 -6.08
C ILE A 424 -11.25 14.39 -6.84
N ASP A 425 -12.40 13.72 -6.81
CA ASP A 425 -12.64 12.46 -7.53
C ASP A 425 -12.43 12.62 -9.05
N ALA A 426 -12.99 13.69 -9.62
CA ALA A 426 -12.81 14.01 -11.03
C ALA A 426 -11.33 14.28 -11.39
N LYS A 427 -10.58 14.97 -10.52
CA LYS A 427 -9.13 15.19 -10.70
C LYS A 427 -8.32 13.90 -10.65
N MET A 428 -8.77 12.91 -9.87
CA MET A 428 -8.15 11.59 -9.77
C MET A 428 -8.68 10.60 -10.81
N GLY A 429 -9.55 11.03 -11.73
CA GLY A 429 -10.10 10.17 -12.79
C GLY A 429 -11.05 9.07 -12.29
N ARG A 430 -11.67 9.25 -11.11
CA ARG A 430 -12.62 8.28 -10.53
C ARG A 430 -14.04 8.87 -10.42
N PRO A 431 -15.11 8.05 -10.56
CA PRO A 431 -16.47 8.49 -10.26
C PRO A 431 -16.69 8.62 -8.74
N SER A 432 -17.63 9.48 -8.35
CA SER A 432 -18.06 9.62 -6.96
C SER A 432 -18.91 8.42 -6.53
N ASP A 433 -18.69 7.90 -5.33
CA ASP A 433 -19.34 6.70 -4.79
C ASP A 433 -19.69 6.86 -3.29
N HIS A 434 -20.13 5.77 -2.64
CA HIS A 434 -20.47 5.77 -1.21
C HIS A 434 -19.30 6.18 -0.31
N MET A 435 -18.04 5.96 -0.72
CA MET A 435 -16.87 6.41 0.05
C MET A 435 -16.74 7.93 -0.02
N SER A 436 -17.08 8.53 -1.17
CA SER A 436 -17.17 9.98 -1.34
C SER A 436 -18.27 10.59 -0.47
N GLU A 437 -19.41 9.90 -0.33
CA GLU A 437 -20.51 10.32 0.56
C GLU A 437 -20.12 10.22 2.04
N ASN A 438 -19.43 9.15 2.44
CA ASN A 438 -18.92 8.95 3.81
C ASN A 438 -17.86 10.01 4.19
N LEU A 439 -16.94 10.30 3.25
CA LEU A 439 -15.93 11.36 3.42
C LEU A 439 -16.60 12.73 3.57
N ALA A 440 -17.58 13.05 2.72
CA ALA A 440 -18.35 14.29 2.81
C ALA A 440 -19.15 14.40 4.12
N GLY A 441 -19.73 13.30 4.60
CA GLY A 441 -20.41 13.25 5.90
C GLY A 441 -19.47 13.56 7.07
N SER A 442 -18.27 12.97 7.06
CA SER A 442 -17.26 13.21 8.09
C SER A 442 -16.70 14.64 8.05
N LEU A 443 -16.48 15.18 6.84
CA LEU A 443 -16.11 16.58 6.65
C LEU A 443 -17.19 17.55 7.15
N ALA A 444 -18.47 17.22 6.97
CA ALA A 444 -19.58 18.03 7.48
C ALA A 444 -19.61 18.07 9.02
N VAL A 445 -19.39 16.92 9.67
CA VAL A 445 -19.26 16.83 11.12
C VAL A 445 -18.06 17.64 11.63
N ALA A 446 -16.89 17.50 10.99
CA ALA A 446 -15.69 18.23 11.36
C ALA A 446 -15.87 19.75 11.17
N ALA A 447 -16.48 20.17 10.05
CA ALA A 447 -16.80 21.57 9.79
C ALA A 447 -17.72 22.14 10.89
N ARG A 448 -18.75 21.39 11.31
CA ARG A 448 -19.63 21.81 12.40
C ARG A 448 -18.90 21.91 13.74
N LYS A 449 -18.00 20.97 14.03
CA LYS A 449 -17.19 20.93 15.26
C LYS A 449 -16.26 22.13 15.38
N GLU A 450 -15.69 22.55 14.25
CA GLU A 450 -14.84 23.72 14.14
C GLU A 450 -15.64 25.02 13.89
N ASP A 451 -16.96 25.00 14.09
CA ASP A 451 -17.91 26.11 13.92
C ASP A 451 -17.84 26.80 12.53
N LEU A 452 -17.55 26.05 11.47
CA LEU A 452 -17.70 26.52 10.09
C LEU A 452 -19.19 26.64 9.75
N SER A 453 -19.55 27.78 9.17
CA SER A 453 -20.92 28.06 8.71
C SER A 453 -21.20 27.53 7.30
N ARG A 454 -20.14 27.22 6.54
CA ARG A 454 -20.17 26.70 5.17
C ARG A 454 -18.82 26.08 4.80
N VAL A 455 -18.80 25.27 3.75
CA VAL A 455 -17.58 24.76 3.11
C VAL A 455 -17.47 25.37 1.71
N ASN A 456 -16.39 26.12 1.46
CA ASN A 456 -16.09 26.72 0.17
C ASN A 456 -15.19 25.80 -0.69
N HIS A 457 -14.24 25.12 -0.05
CA HIS A 457 -13.28 24.24 -0.72
C HIS A 457 -13.04 22.97 0.09
N VAL A 458 -12.76 21.86 -0.60
CA VAL A 458 -12.20 20.65 -0.01
C VAL A 458 -10.87 20.36 -0.68
N GLU A 459 -9.85 20.08 0.12
CA GLU A 459 -8.54 19.63 -0.35
C GLU A 459 -8.16 18.31 0.33
N ILE A 460 -7.31 17.54 -0.33
CA ILE A 460 -6.68 16.35 0.24
C ILE A 460 -5.18 16.62 0.33
N SER A 461 -4.53 16.15 1.40
CA SER A 461 -3.08 16.26 1.53
C SER A 461 -2.38 15.48 0.41
N ASP A 462 -1.14 15.88 0.07
CA ASP A 462 -0.36 15.22 -0.98
C ASP A 462 -0.14 13.71 -0.73
N ASP A 463 -0.14 13.29 0.53
CA ASP A 463 -0.04 11.89 0.94
C ASP A 463 -1.39 11.15 1.01
N GLY A 464 -2.49 11.84 0.70
CA GLY A 464 -3.86 11.32 0.63
C GLY A 464 -4.49 10.96 1.97
N LYS A 465 -3.83 11.24 3.10
CA LYS A 465 -4.29 10.79 4.43
C LYS A 465 -5.24 11.77 5.11
N ARG A 466 -5.16 13.06 4.79
CA ARG A 466 -5.97 14.11 5.40
C ARG A 466 -6.84 14.77 4.35
N ALA A 467 -8.07 15.09 4.73
CA ALA A 467 -8.93 15.97 3.96
C ALA A 467 -9.31 17.19 4.79
N TYR A 468 -9.41 18.33 4.11
CA TYR A 468 -9.62 19.63 4.73
C TYR A 468 -10.89 20.26 4.16
N ALA A 469 -11.87 20.54 5.01
CA ALA A 469 -12.99 21.41 4.67
C ALA A 469 -12.64 22.86 5.03
N MET A 470 -12.71 23.77 4.07
CA MET A 470 -12.25 25.15 4.24
C MET A 470 -13.36 26.18 4.02
N GLN A 471 -13.41 27.19 4.90
CA GLN A 471 -14.25 28.38 4.75
C GLN A 471 -13.37 29.60 4.45
N GLY A 472 -13.69 30.32 3.38
CA GLY A 472 -12.89 31.45 2.86
C GLY A 472 -11.98 31.07 1.68
N GLU A 473 -11.26 32.04 1.14
CA GLU A 473 -10.32 31.81 0.03
C GLU A 473 -9.11 31.00 0.49
N THR A 474 -8.64 30.06 -0.33
CA THR A 474 -7.53 29.14 0.01
C THR A 474 -6.20 29.86 0.26
N SER A 475 -6.00 31.05 -0.32
CA SER A 475 -4.83 31.92 -0.12
C SER A 475 -4.96 32.85 1.07
N SER A 476 -6.14 32.98 1.67
CA SER A 476 -6.37 33.91 2.78
C SER A 476 -5.78 33.40 4.09
N PRO A 477 -5.06 34.24 4.85
CA PRO A 477 -4.61 33.89 6.21
C PRO A 477 -5.78 33.79 7.21
N PHE A 478 -6.97 34.28 6.85
CA PHE A 478 -8.18 34.23 7.67
C PHE A 478 -9.10 33.04 7.34
N LYS A 479 -8.65 32.10 6.49
CA LYS A 479 -9.43 30.90 6.18
C LYS A 479 -9.56 30.02 7.42
N ARG A 480 -10.73 29.41 7.59
CA ARG A 480 -10.99 28.43 8.65
C ARG A 480 -10.97 27.04 8.05
N VAL A 481 -10.40 26.09 8.77
CA VAL A 481 -10.15 24.73 8.27
C VAL A 481 -10.65 23.73 9.29
N ALA A 482 -11.35 22.70 8.82
CA ALA A 482 -11.63 21.49 9.59
C ALA A 482 -10.96 20.30 8.91
N GLU A 483 -10.28 19.46 9.69
CA GLU A 483 -9.49 18.34 9.22
C GLU A 483 -10.16 17.01 9.57
N VAL A 484 -10.07 16.03 8.65
CA VAL A 484 -10.42 14.63 8.91
C VAL A 484 -9.36 13.69 8.37
N ASP A 485 -9.24 12.51 9.00
CA ASP A 485 -8.51 11.37 8.45
C ASP A 485 -9.34 10.71 7.34
N VAL A 486 -8.76 10.58 6.15
CA VAL A 486 -9.46 10.08 4.95
C VAL A 486 -9.87 8.63 5.13
N ALA A 487 -8.99 7.77 5.66
CA ALA A 487 -9.25 6.34 5.80
C ALA A 487 -10.36 6.05 6.81
N GLN A 488 -10.38 6.77 7.93
CA GLN A 488 -11.47 6.69 8.90
C GLN A 488 -12.77 7.25 8.32
N SER A 489 -12.69 8.36 7.59
CA SER A 489 -13.85 9.05 7.06
C SER A 489 -14.58 8.26 5.98
N VAL A 490 -13.84 7.62 5.06
CA VAL A 490 -14.47 6.77 4.02
C VAL A 490 -15.06 5.48 4.58
N ALA A 491 -14.52 4.99 5.70
CA ALA A 491 -14.99 3.79 6.39
C ALA A 491 -16.16 4.08 7.37
N LYS A 492 -16.42 5.35 7.69
CA LYS A 492 -17.50 5.78 8.57
C LYS A 492 -18.78 5.99 7.77
N PRO A 493 -19.81 5.14 7.94
CA PRO A 493 -21.06 5.27 7.20
C PRO A 493 -21.72 6.63 7.41
N LEU A 494 -22.37 7.15 6.36
CA LEU A 494 -23.06 8.44 6.40
C LEU A 494 -24.07 8.53 7.56
N GLU A 495 -24.71 7.43 7.93
CA GLU A 495 -25.66 7.36 9.04
C GLU A 495 -25.00 7.70 10.38
N GLN A 496 -23.75 7.26 10.59
CA GLN A 496 -23.01 7.58 11.81
C GLN A 496 -22.64 9.06 11.86
N SER A 497 -22.21 9.62 10.74
CA SER A 497 -21.96 11.06 10.64
C SER A 497 -23.25 11.88 10.80
N SER A 498 -24.39 11.35 10.35
CA SER A 498 -25.71 11.98 10.50
C SER A 498 -26.15 12.02 11.97
N ALA A 499 -26.03 10.89 12.66
CA ALA A 499 -26.33 10.82 14.09
C ALA A 499 -25.39 11.71 14.92
N GLU A 500 -24.11 11.79 14.56
CA GLU A 500 -23.14 12.65 15.25
C GLU A 500 -23.45 14.13 15.05
N TYR A 501 -23.71 14.55 13.81
CA TYR A 501 -24.06 15.93 13.50
C TYR A 501 -25.33 16.36 14.25
N ALA A 502 -26.35 15.51 14.26
CA ALA A 502 -27.59 15.77 14.97
C ALA A 502 -27.40 15.93 16.50
N ARG A 503 -26.56 15.09 17.11
CA ARG A 503 -26.22 15.20 18.55
C ARG A 503 -25.51 16.52 18.84
N MET A 504 -24.60 16.95 17.97
CA MET A 504 -23.90 18.22 18.11
C MET A 504 -24.86 19.40 18.03
N ASP A 505 -25.82 19.36 17.09
CA ASP A 505 -26.79 20.43 16.92
C ASP A 505 -27.76 20.55 18.11
N GLN A 506 -28.22 19.42 18.65
CA GLN A 506 -29.01 19.37 19.89
C GLN A 506 -28.23 19.92 21.10
N GLN A 507 -26.97 19.53 21.26
CA GLN A 507 -26.11 20.04 22.35
C GLN A 507 -25.80 21.52 22.22
N GLN A 508 -25.76 22.07 21.00
CA GLN A 508 -25.56 23.50 20.78
C GLN A 508 -26.84 24.32 20.99
N ALA A 509 -28.02 23.72 20.76
CA ALA A 509 -29.32 24.32 21.07
C ALA A 509 -29.64 24.37 22.57
N GLU A 510 -29.05 23.48 23.37
CA GLU A 510 -29.24 23.41 24.83
C GLU A 510 -28.23 24.25 25.65
N LYS A 511 -27.27 24.92 25.01
CA LYS A 511 -26.36 25.85 25.71
C LYS A 511 -27.17 27.07 26.20
N PRO A 512 -27.15 27.40 27.51
CA PRO A 512 -27.80 28.60 28.01
C PRO A 512 -27.22 29.82 27.30
N VAL A 513 -28.08 30.66 26.73
CA VAL A 513 -27.72 32.04 26.37
C VAL A 513 -27.31 32.71 27.68
N VAL A 514 -26.01 32.85 27.91
CA VAL A 514 -25.51 33.69 28.99
C VAL A 514 -25.86 35.12 28.59
N SER A 515 -26.99 35.59 29.10
CA SER A 515 -27.35 37.01 29.11
C SER A 515 -26.21 37.75 29.77
N GLN A 516 -25.53 38.59 28.98
CA GLN A 516 -24.48 39.49 29.47
C GLN A 516 -25.04 40.29 30.66
N PRO A 517 -24.36 40.33 31.81
CA PRO A 517 -24.70 41.29 32.85
C PRO A 517 -24.46 42.69 32.28
N VAL A 518 -25.49 43.54 32.32
CA VAL A 518 -25.37 44.98 32.09
C VAL A 518 -24.28 45.50 33.01
N GLN A 519 -23.17 45.98 32.44
CA GLN A 519 -22.12 46.67 33.18
C GLN A 519 -22.69 47.95 33.80
N THR A 520 -22.98 47.91 35.09
CA THR A 520 -23.04 49.12 35.91
C THR A 520 -21.64 49.72 35.96
N GLN A 521 -21.49 50.87 35.31
CA GLN A 521 -20.31 51.72 35.41
C GLN A 521 -20.09 52.12 36.87
N GLN A 522 -18.90 51.86 37.40
CA GLN A 522 -18.38 52.50 38.60
C GLN A 522 -17.06 53.24 38.28
N PRO A 523 -16.82 54.38 38.95
CA PRO A 523 -16.08 55.52 38.41
C PRO A 523 -14.56 55.37 38.46
N GLN A 524 -13.89 55.98 37.48
CA GLN A 524 -12.45 56.11 37.37
C GLN A 524 -11.84 56.88 38.54
N ALA A 525 -10.80 56.30 39.15
CA ALA A 525 -9.91 57.01 40.08
C ALA A 525 -8.87 57.86 39.32
N PRO A 526 -8.44 59.03 39.84
CA PRO A 526 -7.66 60.00 39.08
C PRO A 526 -6.17 59.62 39.02
N GLN A 527 -5.58 59.80 37.84
CA GLN A 527 -4.12 59.84 37.66
C GLN A 527 -3.54 61.07 38.36
N GLN A 528 -2.65 60.85 39.32
CA GLN A 528 -1.79 61.91 39.86
C GLN A 528 -0.55 62.07 38.98
N SER A 529 -0.41 63.26 38.42
CA SER A 529 0.77 63.80 37.74
C SER A 529 1.87 64.15 38.75
N HIS A 530 3.13 63.87 38.41
CA HIS A 530 4.27 64.45 39.11
C HIS A 530 4.66 65.81 38.55
N GLY A 531 5.00 66.72 39.46
CA GLY A 531 5.91 67.85 39.27
C GLY A 531 5.76 68.91 40.36
N PRO A 532 6.83 69.59 40.82
CA PRO A 532 8.26 69.43 40.52
C PRO A 532 9.05 68.64 41.58
#